data_AF-A0AAN6WRJ7-F1
#
_entry.id   AF-A0AAN6WRJ7-F1
#
_cell.length_a   1.000
_cell.length_b   1.000
_cell.length_c   1.000
_cell.angle_alpha   90.00
_cell.angle_beta   90.00
_cell.angle_gamma   90.00
#
_symmetry.space_group_name_H-M   'P 1'
#
loop_
_entity.id
_entity.type
_entity.pdbx_description
1 polymer ?
#
loop_
_entity_poly.entity_id
_entity_poly.type
_entity_poly.pdbx_seq_one_letter_code
_entity_poly.pdbx_strand_id
1 'polypeptide(L)'
;MCLGGLFVKRATIFLFPHLQFFLDHDDQFTTKEMSISLRLLVPPFLLSLSGFVTPASALSLNDWLNNNPYKDNVGTVQEQIQCYALPYGAIGFSSHILTYFTAFMLSKGRNPIFPWQRLKYKKFNLAVALVGFIITLILTVLTMVRCKNHWAFILIAVWKLVLSVTLTGMTVQAALEILETPGGKLTAPSSSGSVYGTPSPWSEDGHGYDEYPMLEVSKPQALSSHGRRRYSFDSAHSRQPLKLPSVQELRQYRQQRQEELDEEEYYLWSGLSNKKGRYHRVWYWFPLYFLGAVIGFVGVMNVVSKHIAANKQVQIITGAFGGVTALIVLAIMITCWLLMSGSGVLGSVGVPCLAGTGVAVFVLSVLFAFYTDWVLAALAGDLVGVPSSDNAVFYWMYFAAKRLPMVSV
;
A
#
# COMPACT_ATOMS: atom_id res chain seq x y z
N MET A 1 -22.71 -30.73 17.19
CA MET A 1 -22.57 -29.28 17.48
C MET A 1 -21.38 -28.92 18.40
N CYS A 2 -20.46 -29.84 18.77
CA CYS A 2 -19.36 -29.54 19.72
C CYS A 2 -17.97 -29.21 19.12
N LEU A 3 -17.81 -29.13 17.80
CA LEU A 3 -16.50 -28.90 17.16
C LEU A 3 -16.18 -27.42 16.86
N GLY A 4 -17.14 -26.51 16.94
CA GLY A 4 -16.94 -25.08 16.61
C GLY A 4 -16.25 -24.25 17.69
N GLY A 5 -16.34 -24.65 18.97
CA GLY A 5 -15.80 -23.85 20.09
C GLY A 5 -14.28 -23.98 20.30
N LEU A 6 -13.68 -25.10 19.85
CA LEU A 6 -12.26 -25.37 20.09
C LEU A 6 -11.33 -24.57 19.16
N PHE A 7 -11.82 -24.16 17.98
CA PHE A 7 -11.01 -23.48 16.97
C PHE A 7 -10.73 -22.00 17.33
N VAL A 8 -11.67 -21.33 18.03
CA VAL A 8 -11.52 -19.91 18.42
C VAL A 8 -10.56 -19.73 19.60
N LYS A 9 -10.54 -20.67 20.56
CA LYS A 9 -9.61 -20.59 21.70
C LYS A 9 -8.15 -20.90 21.33
N ARG A 10 -7.88 -21.70 20.29
CA ARG A 10 -6.50 -22.03 19.87
C ARG A 10 -5.91 -21.07 18.84
N ALA A 11 -6.71 -20.40 18.02
CA ALA A 11 -6.21 -19.45 17.02
C ALA A 11 -5.56 -18.18 17.63
N THR A 12 -5.93 -17.80 18.86
CA THR A 12 -5.40 -16.60 19.53
C THR A 12 -4.00 -16.80 20.10
N ILE A 13 -3.56 -18.04 20.32
CA ILE A 13 -2.31 -18.35 21.06
C ILE A 13 -1.10 -18.53 20.11
N PHE A 14 -1.31 -18.77 18.83
CA PHE A 14 -0.21 -19.08 17.89
C PHE A 14 0.37 -17.87 17.12
N LEU A 15 -0.19 -16.66 17.26
CA LEU A 15 0.20 -15.52 16.41
C LEU A 15 1.12 -14.47 17.06
N PHE A 16 1.47 -14.56 18.36
CA PHE A 16 2.09 -13.42 19.05
C PHE A 16 3.24 -13.70 20.06
N PRO A 17 4.19 -14.64 19.85
CA PRO A 17 5.37 -14.70 20.73
C PRO A 17 6.38 -13.56 20.52
N HIS A 18 6.35 -12.84 19.39
CA HIS A 18 7.40 -11.87 19.02
C HIS A 18 7.09 -10.38 19.31
N LEU A 19 5.88 -10.05 19.78
CA LEU A 19 5.44 -8.65 19.94
C LEU A 19 5.78 -8.05 21.31
N GLN A 20 6.05 -8.90 22.32
CA GLN A 20 6.37 -8.47 23.68
C GLN A 20 7.75 -7.78 23.76
N PHE A 21 8.66 -8.06 22.82
CA PHE A 21 10.02 -7.53 22.81
C PHE A 21 10.13 -6.07 22.29
N PHE A 22 9.06 -5.50 21.75
CA PHE A 22 9.10 -4.19 21.07
C PHE A 22 8.56 -3.01 21.90
N LEU A 23 8.04 -3.25 23.10
CA LEU A 23 7.46 -2.19 23.96
C LEU A 23 8.44 -1.61 24.99
N ASP A 24 9.70 -2.07 25.04
CA ASP A 24 10.63 -1.72 26.13
C ASP A 24 11.72 -0.71 25.76
N HIS A 25 11.54 0.07 24.68
CA HIS A 25 12.46 1.17 24.34
C HIS A 25 11.74 2.52 24.31
N ASP A 26 11.65 3.11 25.49
CA ASP A 26 11.27 4.50 25.74
C ASP A 26 12.44 5.42 25.34
N ASP A 27 12.22 6.22 24.31
CA ASP A 27 13.02 7.41 24.04
C ASP A 27 12.06 8.57 23.76
N GLN A 28 12.25 9.65 24.54
CA GLN A 28 11.44 10.85 24.58
C GLN A 28 11.16 11.41 23.18
N PHE A 29 9.94 11.20 22.71
CA PHE A 29 9.48 11.70 21.41
C PHE A 29 8.76 13.04 21.61
N THR A 30 9.29 14.09 20.98
CA THR A 30 8.76 15.46 21.01
C THR A 30 7.32 15.51 20.49
N THR A 31 6.37 15.72 21.41
CA THR A 31 4.91 15.76 21.22
C THR A 31 4.40 16.90 20.33
N LYS A 32 5.23 17.90 19.99
CA LYS A 32 4.79 19.11 19.27
C LYS A 32 4.53 18.89 17.78
N GLU A 33 5.35 18.14 17.07
CA GLU A 33 5.21 17.90 15.62
C GLU A 33 4.00 16.98 15.31
N MET A 34 3.78 15.97 16.15
CA MET A 34 2.67 15.02 16.01
C MET A 34 1.30 15.69 16.19
N SER A 35 1.22 16.74 17.03
CA SER A 35 0.01 17.54 17.22
C SER A 35 -0.38 18.33 15.96
N ILE A 36 0.57 18.78 15.14
CA ILE A 36 0.28 19.65 14.00
C ILE A 36 -0.30 18.85 12.82
N SER A 37 0.30 17.71 12.47
CA SER A 37 -0.24 16.86 11.40
C SER A 37 -1.57 16.20 11.78
N LEU A 38 -1.75 15.81 13.05
CA LEU A 38 -3.00 15.25 13.54
C LEU A 38 -4.13 16.31 13.55
N ARG A 39 -3.83 17.58 13.88
CA ARG A 39 -4.82 18.67 13.87
C ARG A 39 -5.24 19.12 12.47
N LEU A 40 -4.45 18.87 11.42
CA LEU A 40 -4.77 19.31 10.05
C LEU A 40 -5.56 18.27 9.23
N LEU A 41 -5.35 16.97 9.47
CA LEU A 41 -6.00 15.90 8.69
C LEU A 41 -7.22 15.28 9.38
N VAL A 42 -7.27 15.29 10.72
CA VAL A 42 -8.36 14.67 11.47
C VAL A 42 -9.68 15.46 11.41
N PRO A 43 -9.71 16.80 11.51
CA PRO A 43 -10.98 17.53 11.56
C PRO A 43 -11.85 17.41 10.31
N PRO A 44 -11.37 17.58 9.06
CA PRO A 44 -12.27 17.55 7.90
C PRO A 44 -12.82 16.14 7.62
N PHE A 45 -12.08 15.08 7.97
CA PHE A 45 -12.53 13.70 7.80
C PHE A 45 -13.45 13.25 8.94
N LEU A 46 -13.22 13.68 10.19
CA LEU A 46 -14.14 13.40 11.30
C LEU A 46 -15.39 14.28 11.29
N LEU A 47 -15.31 15.51 10.78
CA LEU A 47 -16.47 16.40 10.65
C LEU A 47 -17.47 15.88 9.61
N SER A 48 -17.02 15.28 8.51
CA SER A 48 -17.92 14.62 7.55
C SER A 48 -18.58 13.35 8.12
N LEU A 49 -17.91 12.64 9.04
CA LEU A 49 -18.50 11.52 9.78
C LEU A 49 -19.51 11.97 10.85
N SER A 50 -19.30 13.13 11.48
CA SER A 50 -20.18 13.63 12.55
C SER A 50 -21.60 13.99 12.08
N GLY A 51 -21.79 14.30 10.79
CA GLY A 51 -23.12 14.56 10.21
C GLY A 51 -24.00 13.32 10.02
N PHE A 52 -23.42 12.12 10.03
CA PHE A 52 -24.15 10.85 9.83
C PHE A 52 -24.43 10.08 11.12
N VAL A 53 -23.82 10.49 12.23
CA VAL A 53 -24.05 9.87 13.53
C VAL A 53 -24.99 10.76 14.33
N THR A 54 -26.29 10.60 14.12
CA THR A 54 -27.27 11.08 15.10
C THR A 54 -26.91 10.52 16.47
N PRO A 55 -27.03 11.29 17.56
CA PRO A 55 -26.66 10.84 18.90
C PRO A 55 -27.46 9.58 19.21
N ALA A 56 -26.78 8.44 19.12
CA ALA A 56 -27.37 7.13 19.33
C ALA A 56 -27.93 7.10 20.76
N SER A 57 -29.21 6.76 20.88
CA SER A 57 -29.78 6.18 22.09
C SER A 57 -28.73 5.22 22.67
N ALA A 58 -28.34 5.41 23.94
CA ALA A 58 -27.23 4.71 24.56
C ALA A 58 -27.16 3.23 24.12
N LEU A 59 -26.19 2.91 23.26
CA LEU A 59 -26.01 1.58 22.70
C LEU A 59 -25.61 0.64 23.84
N SER A 60 -26.58 -0.02 24.44
CA SER A 60 -26.32 -1.11 25.37
C SER A 60 -25.73 -2.26 24.57
N LEU A 61 -24.40 -2.36 24.57
CA LEU A 61 -23.65 -3.42 23.88
C LEU A 61 -24.16 -4.81 24.28
N ASN A 62 -24.55 -4.96 25.55
CA ASN A 62 -25.12 -6.19 26.07
C ASN A 62 -26.49 -6.49 25.44
N ASP A 63 -27.37 -5.50 25.29
CA ASP A 63 -28.67 -5.70 24.64
C ASP A 63 -28.48 -5.98 23.15
N TRP A 64 -27.56 -5.28 22.49
CA TRP A 64 -27.21 -5.58 21.09
C TRP A 64 -26.70 -7.02 20.95
N LEU A 65 -25.79 -7.48 21.82
CA LEU A 65 -25.25 -8.85 21.76
C LEU A 65 -26.30 -9.93 22.07
N ASN A 66 -27.21 -9.67 23.01
CA ASN A 66 -28.19 -10.66 23.47
C ASN A 66 -29.50 -10.65 22.67
N ASN A 67 -29.85 -9.53 22.04
CA ASN A 67 -30.95 -9.44 21.10
C ASN A 67 -30.52 -10.06 19.77
N ASN A 68 -30.58 -11.39 19.72
CA ASN A 68 -30.50 -12.11 18.47
C ASN A 68 -31.76 -11.75 17.66
N PRO A 69 -31.62 -11.06 16.51
CA PRO A 69 -32.78 -10.74 15.70
C PRO A 69 -33.49 -11.99 15.14
N TYR A 70 -32.90 -13.19 15.27
CA TYR A 70 -33.44 -14.49 14.83
C TYR A 70 -33.57 -15.49 15.98
N LYS A 71 -34.63 -15.39 16.79
CA LYS A 71 -34.86 -16.38 17.86
C LYS A 71 -35.25 -17.78 17.34
N ASP A 72 -35.90 -17.89 16.17
CA ASP A 72 -36.56 -19.15 15.78
C ASP A 72 -36.05 -19.82 14.49
N ASN A 73 -34.99 -19.32 13.84
CA ASN A 73 -34.52 -19.81 12.52
C ASN A 73 -35.57 -19.75 11.37
N VAL A 74 -36.75 -19.17 11.60
CA VAL A 74 -37.85 -19.05 10.61
C VAL A 74 -37.79 -17.71 9.84
N GLY A 75 -36.74 -16.90 10.05
CA GLY A 75 -36.62 -15.59 9.44
C GLY A 75 -36.25 -15.61 7.95
N THR A 76 -36.67 -14.57 7.24
CA THR A 76 -36.26 -14.33 5.84
C THR A 76 -34.76 -14.04 5.76
N VAL A 77 -34.17 -14.14 4.57
CA VAL A 77 -32.74 -13.93 4.35
C VAL A 77 -32.31 -12.50 4.65
N GLN A 78 -33.18 -11.55 4.31
CA GLN A 78 -33.00 -10.13 4.60
C GLN A 78 -32.90 -9.87 6.10
N GLU A 79 -33.61 -10.69 6.88
CA GLU A 79 -33.42 -10.65 8.31
C GLU A 79 -32.10 -11.37 8.64
N GLN A 80 -31.89 -12.62 8.20
CA GLN A 80 -30.60 -13.36 8.14
C GLN A 80 -29.33 -12.49 8.28
N ILE A 81 -29.19 -11.56 7.34
CA ILE A 81 -28.02 -10.71 7.16
C ILE A 81 -27.89 -9.55 8.17
N GLN A 82 -28.93 -9.19 8.93
CA GLN A 82 -28.86 -8.16 9.98
C GLN A 82 -27.96 -8.54 11.16
N CYS A 83 -27.54 -9.81 11.28
CA CYS A 83 -26.48 -10.17 12.22
C CYS A 83 -25.10 -9.66 11.76
N TYR A 84 -24.94 -9.41 10.45
CA TYR A 84 -23.66 -9.11 9.81
C TYR A 84 -23.43 -7.60 9.73
N ALA A 85 -22.56 -7.09 10.60
CA ALA A 85 -22.31 -5.65 10.75
C ALA A 85 -21.19 -5.10 9.83
N LEU A 86 -20.60 -5.91 8.94
CA LEU A 86 -19.48 -5.48 8.12
C LEU A 86 -19.95 -4.91 6.77
N PRO A 87 -19.22 -3.97 6.16
CA PRO A 87 -19.55 -3.39 4.85
C PRO A 87 -19.71 -4.41 3.72
N TYR A 88 -20.83 -4.29 3.00
CA TYR A 88 -21.20 -5.01 1.78
C TYR A 88 -21.83 -4.02 0.77
N GLY A 89 -22.29 -4.50 -0.39
CA GLY A 89 -22.86 -3.66 -1.44
C GLY A 89 -21.86 -2.70 -2.07
N ALA A 90 -22.36 -1.58 -2.60
CA ALA A 90 -21.53 -0.54 -3.20
C ALA A 90 -20.47 -0.01 -2.22
N ILE A 91 -20.83 0.19 -0.95
CA ILE A 91 -19.89 0.66 0.08
C ILE A 91 -18.80 -0.38 0.36
N GLY A 92 -19.18 -1.67 0.48
CA GLY A 92 -18.24 -2.79 0.61
C GLY A 92 -17.29 -2.90 -0.59
N PHE A 93 -17.82 -2.76 -1.79
CA PHE A 93 -17.07 -2.79 -3.04
C PHE A 93 -16.03 -1.66 -3.13
N SER A 94 -16.45 -0.40 -2.90
CA SER A 94 -15.55 0.74 -2.83
C SER A 94 -14.48 0.53 -1.74
N SER A 95 -14.89 -0.06 -0.62
CA SER A 95 -13.98 -0.44 0.46
C SER A 95 -12.92 -1.46 0.00
N HIS A 96 -13.26 -2.46 -0.81
CA HIS A 96 -12.24 -3.37 -1.35
C HIS A 96 -11.31 -2.70 -2.34
N ILE A 97 -11.81 -1.88 -3.28
CA ILE A 97 -10.98 -1.12 -4.24
C ILE A 97 -9.92 -0.32 -3.49
N LEU A 98 -10.36 0.44 -2.49
CA LEU A 98 -9.52 1.26 -1.65
C LEU A 98 -8.48 0.44 -0.86
N THR A 99 -8.83 -0.79 -0.46
CA THR A 99 -7.91 -1.69 0.24
C THR A 99 -6.81 -2.18 -0.70
N TYR A 100 -7.16 -2.60 -1.92
CA TYR A 100 -6.17 -3.01 -2.92
C TYR A 100 -5.29 -1.86 -3.36
N PHE A 101 -5.87 -0.67 -3.52
CA PHE A 101 -5.10 0.54 -3.80
C PHE A 101 -4.09 0.84 -2.69
N THR A 102 -4.49 0.77 -1.42
CA THR A 102 -3.59 0.94 -0.28
C THR A 102 -2.45 -0.09 -0.29
N ALA A 103 -2.78 -1.37 -0.47
CA ALA A 103 -1.79 -2.44 -0.55
C ALA A 103 -0.80 -2.21 -1.70
N PHE A 104 -1.30 -1.78 -2.87
CA PHE A 104 -0.46 -1.44 -4.03
C PHE A 104 0.48 -0.28 -3.72
N MET A 105 -0.03 0.80 -3.12
CA MET A 105 0.78 1.97 -2.77
C MET A 105 1.86 1.65 -1.73
N LEU A 106 1.51 0.88 -0.70
CA LEU A 106 2.47 0.39 0.30
C LEU A 106 3.53 -0.52 -0.32
N SER A 107 3.16 -1.36 -1.29
CA SER A 107 4.11 -2.19 -2.04
C SER A 107 5.11 -1.38 -2.88
N LYS A 108 4.85 -0.09 -3.09
CA LYS A 108 5.74 0.86 -3.78
C LYS A 108 6.48 1.78 -2.80
N GLY A 109 6.29 1.63 -1.49
CA GLY A 109 6.83 2.55 -0.47
C GLY A 109 6.27 3.97 -0.58
N ARG A 110 5.03 4.12 -1.09
CA ARG A 110 4.37 5.41 -1.33
C ARG A 110 3.19 5.60 -0.39
N ASN A 111 2.90 6.87 -0.09
CA ASN A 111 1.76 7.24 0.73
C ASN A 111 0.44 6.97 -0.05
N PRO A 112 -0.54 6.25 0.53
CA PRO A 112 -1.82 5.96 -0.12
C PRO A 112 -2.67 7.20 -0.45
N ILE A 113 -2.67 8.23 0.39
CA ILE A 113 -3.44 9.46 0.15
C ILE A 113 -2.71 10.37 -0.85
N PHE A 114 -1.38 10.48 -0.72
CA PHE A 114 -0.55 11.31 -1.57
C PHE A 114 0.46 10.46 -2.34
N PRO A 115 0.06 9.89 -3.50
CA PRO A 115 0.86 8.90 -4.21
C PRO A 115 2.26 9.38 -4.63
N TRP A 116 2.44 10.70 -4.75
CA TRP A 116 3.71 11.33 -5.08
C TRP A 116 4.69 11.38 -3.91
N GLN A 117 4.22 11.27 -2.67
CA GLN A 117 5.05 11.34 -1.47
C GLN A 117 5.52 9.94 -1.02
N ARG A 118 6.75 9.86 -0.52
CA ARG A 118 7.29 8.66 0.12
C ARG A 118 6.93 8.68 1.60
N LEU A 119 6.75 7.49 2.17
CA LEU A 119 6.48 7.31 3.61
C LEU A 119 7.67 7.83 4.43
N LYS A 120 7.41 8.74 5.39
CA LYS A 120 8.45 9.36 6.22
C LYS A 120 8.43 8.89 7.67
N TYR A 121 7.24 8.72 8.25
CA TYR A 121 7.08 8.61 9.70
C TYR A 121 6.77 7.19 10.15
N LYS A 122 7.82 6.38 10.36
CA LYS A 122 7.69 4.98 10.81
C LYS A 122 6.78 4.82 12.04
N LYS A 123 7.08 5.50 13.15
CA LYS A 123 6.39 5.29 14.43
C LYS A 123 4.89 5.58 14.29
N PHE A 124 4.55 6.65 13.58
CA PHE A 124 3.17 7.00 13.28
C PHE A 124 2.48 5.94 12.41
N ASN A 125 3.12 5.51 11.32
CA ASN A 125 2.56 4.50 10.41
C ASN A 125 2.31 3.16 11.12
N LEU A 126 3.23 2.76 12.00
CA LEU A 126 3.09 1.57 12.82
C LEU A 126 1.94 1.69 13.82
N ALA A 127 1.87 2.81 14.56
CA ALA A 127 0.82 3.05 15.55
C ALA A 127 -0.57 3.07 14.90
N VAL A 128 -0.73 3.78 13.79
CA VAL A 128 -1.99 3.88 13.04
C VAL A 128 -2.43 2.52 12.51
N ALA A 129 -1.50 1.71 11.98
CA ALA A 129 -1.80 0.35 11.52
C ALA A 129 -2.25 -0.57 12.66
N LEU A 130 -1.57 -0.54 13.81
CA LEU A 130 -1.91 -1.36 14.98
C LEU A 130 -3.25 -0.95 15.59
N VAL A 131 -3.49 0.35 15.76
CA VAL A 131 -4.77 0.85 16.29
C VAL A 131 -5.93 0.46 15.36
N GLY A 132 -5.77 0.64 14.05
CA GLY A 132 -6.76 0.22 13.07
C GLY A 132 -7.05 -1.27 13.12
N PHE A 133 -6.00 -2.10 13.23
CA PHE A 133 -6.14 -3.54 13.35
C PHE A 133 -6.86 -4.00 14.62
N ILE A 134 -6.55 -3.39 15.77
CA ILE A 134 -7.20 -3.74 17.05
C ILE A 134 -8.70 -3.45 16.96
N ILE A 135 -9.08 -2.29 16.43
CA ILE A 135 -10.49 -1.92 16.28
C ILE A 135 -11.19 -2.87 15.30
N THR A 136 -10.60 -3.16 14.13
CA THR A 136 -11.22 -4.09 13.17
C THR A 136 -11.33 -5.50 13.73
N LEU A 137 -10.34 -5.97 14.50
CA LEU A 137 -10.38 -7.26 15.18
C LEU A 137 -11.56 -7.34 16.15
N ILE A 138 -11.72 -6.37 17.05
CA ILE A 138 -12.82 -6.34 18.02
C ILE A 138 -14.18 -6.37 17.31
N LEU A 139 -14.38 -5.50 16.32
CA LEU A 139 -15.64 -5.40 15.58
C LEU A 139 -15.95 -6.67 14.78
N THR A 140 -14.93 -7.32 14.23
CA THR A 140 -15.08 -8.58 13.52
C THR A 140 -15.45 -9.72 14.47
N VAL A 141 -14.84 -9.77 15.66
CA VAL A 141 -15.19 -10.74 16.71
C VAL A 141 -16.63 -10.53 17.19
N LEU A 142 -17.06 -9.28 17.43
CA LEU A 142 -18.45 -8.97 17.78
C LEU A 142 -19.43 -9.43 16.69
N THR A 143 -19.08 -9.24 15.41
CA THR A 143 -19.87 -9.75 14.28
C THR A 143 -19.96 -11.27 14.29
N MET A 144 -18.86 -11.98 14.56
CA MET A 144 -18.86 -13.45 14.66
C MET A 144 -19.73 -13.95 15.82
N VAL A 145 -19.67 -13.28 16.98
CA VAL A 145 -20.50 -13.62 18.14
C VAL A 145 -21.98 -13.42 17.85
N ARG A 146 -22.35 -12.32 17.17
CA ARG A 146 -23.73 -12.04 16.76
C ARG A 146 -24.23 -13.04 15.71
N CYS A 147 -23.39 -13.41 14.74
CA CYS A 147 -23.72 -14.38 13.69
C CYS A 147 -23.41 -15.85 14.08
N LYS A 148 -23.26 -16.19 15.36
CA LYS A 148 -22.82 -17.52 15.82
C LYS A 148 -23.67 -18.70 15.32
N ASN A 149 -24.94 -18.46 15.00
CA ASN A 149 -25.88 -19.47 14.50
C ASN A 149 -25.80 -19.69 12.98
N HIS A 150 -25.07 -18.83 12.26
CA HIS A 150 -24.94 -18.87 10.81
C HIS A 150 -23.47 -18.98 10.40
N TRP A 151 -22.96 -20.21 10.37
CA TRP A 151 -21.54 -20.50 10.10
C TRP A 151 -21.02 -19.87 8.80
N ALA A 152 -21.88 -19.70 7.79
CA ALA A 152 -21.52 -19.10 6.52
C ALA A 152 -21.08 -17.63 6.68
N PHE A 153 -21.83 -16.83 7.46
CA PHE A 153 -21.46 -15.45 7.77
C PHE A 153 -20.22 -15.38 8.66
N ILE A 154 -20.01 -16.36 9.54
CA ILE A 154 -18.77 -16.49 10.32
C ILE A 154 -17.57 -16.67 9.38
N LEU A 155 -17.65 -17.55 8.38
CA LEU A 155 -16.54 -17.74 7.42
C LEU A 155 -16.23 -16.47 6.62
N ILE A 156 -17.27 -15.73 6.20
CA ILE A 156 -17.09 -14.45 5.52
C ILE A 156 -16.42 -13.44 6.47
N ALA A 157 -16.83 -13.38 7.74
CA ALA A 157 -16.19 -12.54 8.75
C ALA A 157 -14.73 -12.95 9.00
N VAL A 158 -14.42 -14.26 9.07
CA VAL A 158 -13.06 -14.78 9.21
C VAL A 158 -12.20 -14.34 8.03
N TRP A 159 -12.72 -14.46 6.80
CA TRP A 159 -11.98 -13.99 5.63
C TRP A 159 -11.72 -12.47 5.67
N LYS A 160 -12.71 -11.66 6.04
CA LYS A 160 -12.53 -10.20 6.18
C LYS A 160 -11.48 -9.88 7.26
N LEU A 161 -11.44 -10.65 8.34
CA LEU A 161 -10.38 -10.56 9.36
C LEU A 161 -9.01 -10.90 8.77
N VAL A 162 -8.89 -12.01 8.04
CA VAL A 162 -7.64 -12.41 7.37
C VAL A 162 -7.16 -11.30 6.43
N LEU A 163 -8.06 -10.71 5.64
CA LEU A 163 -7.75 -9.56 4.78
C LEU A 163 -7.21 -8.37 5.60
N SER A 164 -7.80 -8.09 6.78
CA SER A 164 -7.30 -7.04 7.69
C SER A 164 -5.92 -7.37 8.27
N VAL A 165 -5.67 -8.62 8.65
CA VAL A 165 -4.36 -9.10 9.12
C VAL A 165 -3.32 -8.92 8.03
N THR A 166 -3.61 -9.37 6.80
CA THR A 166 -2.73 -9.24 5.65
C THR A 166 -2.39 -7.78 5.36
N LEU A 167 -3.38 -6.88 5.29
CA LEU A 167 -3.12 -5.45 5.07
C LEU A 167 -2.26 -4.82 6.17
N THR A 168 -2.54 -5.18 7.43
CA THR A 168 -1.76 -4.70 8.58
C THR A 168 -0.33 -5.21 8.50
N GLY A 169 -0.13 -6.50 8.21
CA GLY A 169 1.19 -7.10 8.01
C GLY A 169 1.99 -6.41 6.91
N MET A 170 1.36 -6.15 5.75
CA MET A 170 1.98 -5.38 4.66
C MET A 170 2.37 -3.96 5.10
N THR A 171 1.53 -3.29 5.90
CA THR A 171 1.78 -1.93 6.39
C THR A 171 2.93 -1.90 7.40
N VAL A 172 2.93 -2.82 8.36
CA VAL A 172 4.01 -2.97 9.36
C VAL A 172 5.32 -3.26 8.65
N GLN A 173 5.33 -4.17 7.69
CA GLN A 173 6.52 -4.52 6.94
C GLN A 173 7.04 -3.32 6.12
N ALA A 174 6.18 -2.61 5.41
CA ALA A 174 6.57 -1.40 4.69
C ALA A 174 7.15 -0.33 5.64
N ALA A 175 6.61 -0.20 6.85
CA ALA A 175 7.15 0.73 7.86
C ALA A 175 8.52 0.27 8.42
N LEU A 176 8.75 -1.03 8.56
CA LEU A 176 10.04 -1.57 8.99
C LEU A 176 11.13 -1.37 7.92
N GLU A 177 10.79 -1.52 6.63
CA GLU A 177 11.74 -1.33 5.52
C GLU A 177 12.27 0.13 5.41
N ILE A 178 11.56 1.12 5.97
CA ILE A 178 12.01 2.52 6.04
C ILE A 178 13.23 2.69 6.98
N LEU A 179 13.38 1.84 8.00
CA LEU A 179 14.49 1.93 8.98
C LEU A 179 15.85 1.65 8.37
N GLU A 180 15.89 0.76 7.40
CA GLU A 180 17.14 0.20 6.88
C GLU A 180 17.81 1.12 5.87
N THR A 181 17.26 2.31 5.60
CA THR A 181 18.03 3.39 4.99
C THR A 181 18.71 4.15 6.12
N PRO A 182 19.96 3.78 6.52
CA PRO A 182 20.70 4.60 7.45
C PRO A 182 20.71 6.00 6.85
N GLY A 183 20.22 6.96 7.62
CA GLY A 183 20.42 8.38 7.39
C GLY A 183 21.89 8.73 7.58
N GLY A 184 22.79 7.94 6.97
CA GLY A 184 24.11 8.37 6.63
C GLY A 184 23.89 9.61 5.80
N LYS A 185 23.98 10.76 6.49
CA LYS A 185 24.83 11.82 5.99
C LYS A 185 26.00 11.07 5.39
N LEU A 186 26.02 10.93 4.06
CA LEU A 186 27.30 10.91 3.38
C LEU A 186 27.91 12.22 3.87
N THR A 187 28.64 12.16 4.98
CA THR A 187 29.82 12.98 5.14
C THR A 187 30.54 12.70 3.85
N ALA A 188 30.30 13.59 2.87
CA ALA A 188 31.11 13.67 1.67
C ALA A 188 32.53 13.46 2.17
N PRO A 189 33.27 12.47 1.65
CA PRO A 189 34.58 12.12 2.17
C PRO A 189 35.30 13.44 2.37
N SER A 190 35.51 13.79 3.65
CA SER A 190 36.23 15.00 3.99
C SER A 190 37.53 14.85 3.23
N SER A 191 37.76 15.73 2.27
CA SER A 191 38.97 15.81 1.48
C SER A 191 40.12 16.18 2.43
N SER A 192 40.49 15.26 3.30
CA SER A 192 41.68 15.35 4.12
C SER A 192 42.86 15.01 3.22
N GLY A 193 43.40 16.06 2.60
CA GLY A 193 44.81 16.14 2.21
C GLY A 193 45.21 15.40 0.94
N SER A 194 45.10 16.09 -0.21
CA SER A 194 46.31 16.24 -1.02
C SER A 194 46.96 17.57 -0.65
N VAL A 195 48.02 17.43 0.14
CA VAL A 195 49.06 18.44 0.30
C VAL A 195 49.70 18.62 -1.10
N TYR A 196 49.93 19.87 -1.50
CA TYR A 196 50.52 20.36 -2.76
C TYR A 196 49.56 20.60 -3.95
N GLY A 197 48.97 21.79 -3.95
CA GLY A 197 48.36 22.43 -5.12
C GLY A 197 48.20 23.93 -4.88
N THR A 198 49.05 24.71 -5.52
CA THR A 198 49.14 26.18 -5.60
C THR A 198 47.90 27.03 -5.23
N PRO A 199 48.08 28.16 -4.52
CA PRO A 199 47.00 29.09 -4.20
C PRO A 199 46.45 29.73 -5.48
N SER A 200 45.13 29.61 -5.69
CA SER A 200 44.39 30.44 -6.65
C SER A 200 44.20 31.85 -6.06
N PRO A 201 44.51 32.96 -6.77
CA PRO A 201 44.50 34.31 -6.22
C PRO A 201 43.13 34.98 -6.05
N TRP A 202 42.02 34.25 -6.11
CA TRP A 202 40.68 34.86 -6.08
C TRP A 202 39.83 34.27 -4.97
N SER A 203 40.04 34.76 -3.74
CA SER A 203 39.17 34.50 -2.59
C SER A 203 39.36 35.57 -1.50
N GLU A 204 38.82 36.75 -1.77
CA GLU A 204 38.32 37.77 -0.83
C GLU A 204 36.97 38.18 -1.46
N ASP A 205 35.78 38.11 -0.87
CA ASP A 205 35.33 37.97 0.51
C ASP A 205 33.90 37.39 0.53
N GLY A 206 33.57 36.70 1.63
CA GLY A 206 32.35 36.92 2.40
C GLY A 206 30.95 36.90 1.74
N HIS A 207 30.15 35.96 2.26
CA HIS A 207 28.73 36.05 2.63
C HIS A 207 27.68 35.40 1.71
N GLY A 208 26.84 34.60 2.38
CA GLY A 208 25.40 34.59 2.13
C GLY A 208 24.93 33.47 1.23
N TYR A 209 24.20 32.53 1.85
CA TYR A 209 23.13 31.83 1.15
C TYR A 209 22.24 32.88 0.50
N ASP A 210 21.98 32.78 -0.81
CA ASP A 210 20.66 32.97 -1.41
C ASP A 210 20.67 32.67 -2.92
N GLU A 211 19.55 32.07 -3.34
CA GLU A 211 19.01 31.94 -4.70
C GLU A 211 19.88 31.33 -5.81
N TYR A 212 19.46 30.14 -6.27
CA TYR A 212 19.74 29.67 -7.62
C TYR A 212 19.05 30.60 -8.63
N PRO A 213 19.77 31.37 -9.47
CA PRO A 213 19.14 32.03 -10.59
C PRO A 213 18.90 30.99 -11.68
N MET A 214 17.65 30.89 -12.12
CA MET A 214 17.32 30.26 -13.39
C MET A 214 18.18 30.89 -14.48
N LEU A 215 18.90 30.06 -15.22
CA LEU A 215 19.60 30.44 -16.44
C LEU A 215 18.56 30.92 -17.47
N GLU A 216 18.30 32.23 -17.47
CA GLU A 216 17.69 32.90 -18.60
C GLU A 216 18.67 32.86 -19.77
N VAL A 217 18.29 32.13 -20.81
CA VAL A 217 18.98 32.11 -22.10
C VAL A 217 18.73 33.47 -22.76
N SER A 218 19.58 34.45 -22.46
CA SER A 218 19.58 35.76 -23.10
C SER A 218 20.16 35.66 -24.52
N LYS A 219 19.32 35.98 -25.51
CA LYS A 219 19.63 36.15 -26.94
C LYS A 219 20.85 37.04 -27.18
N PRO A 220 21.63 36.82 -28.25
CA PRO A 220 22.72 37.69 -28.63
C PRO A 220 22.17 39.05 -29.10
N GLN A 221 22.41 40.11 -28.32
CA GLN A 221 22.25 41.49 -28.76
C GLN A 221 23.53 41.99 -29.42
N ALA A 222 23.34 42.62 -30.57
CA ALA A 222 24.37 43.20 -31.41
C ALA A 222 25.20 44.24 -30.66
N LEU A 223 26.53 44.08 -30.74
CA LEU A 223 27.50 44.97 -30.15
C LEU A 223 27.54 46.30 -30.93
N SER A 224 27.05 47.37 -30.32
CA SER A 224 27.32 48.74 -30.76
C SER A 224 28.71 49.18 -30.33
N SER A 225 29.43 49.76 -31.29
CA SER A 225 30.70 50.45 -31.15
C SER A 225 30.67 51.60 -30.13
N HIS A 226 31.57 51.61 -29.15
CA HIS A 226 32.42 52.74 -28.73
C HIS A 226 33.00 52.53 -27.33
N GLY A 227 34.29 52.87 -27.17
CA GLY A 227 34.92 52.94 -25.84
C GLY A 227 36.38 52.50 -25.82
N ARG A 228 37.25 53.25 -26.49
CA ARG A 228 38.70 53.04 -26.50
C ARG A 228 39.29 53.43 -25.14
N ARG A 229 39.44 52.49 -24.20
CA ARG A 229 40.36 52.63 -23.05
C ARG A 229 41.63 51.84 -23.33
N ARG A 230 42.74 52.55 -23.52
CA ARG A 230 44.09 51.98 -23.54
C ARG A 230 44.45 51.54 -22.12
N TYR A 231 44.46 50.24 -21.89
CA TYR A 231 45.28 49.65 -20.83
C TYR A 231 46.66 49.33 -21.44
N SER A 232 47.69 50.01 -20.95
CA SER A 232 49.09 49.64 -21.15
C SER A 232 49.33 48.40 -20.27
N PHE A 233 49.42 47.24 -20.91
CA PHE A 233 49.78 45.98 -20.28
C PHE A 233 51.30 45.81 -20.41
N ASP A 234 52.02 46.47 -19.51
CA ASP A 234 53.43 46.17 -19.25
C ASP A 234 53.51 45.00 -18.27
N SER A 235 53.58 43.78 -18.80
CA SER A 235 54.23 42.68 -18.08
C SER A 235 54.61 41.60 -19.08
N ALA A 236 55.90 41.50 -19.33
CA ALA A 236 56.56 40.37 -19.94
C ALA A 236 56.34 39.11 -19.07
N HIS A 237 55.21 38.45 -19.21
CA HIS A 237 55.05 37.07 -18.80
C HIS A 237 55.34 36.19 -20.00
N SER A 238 56.51 35.55 -19.90
CA SER A 238 57.02 34.50 -20.76
C SER A 238 55.87 33.58 -21.17
N ARG A 239 55.47 33.67 -22.45
CA ARG A 239 54.51 32.75 -23.07
C ARG A 239 55.19 31.39 -23.13
N GLN A 240 55.05 30.60 -22.07
CA GLN A 240 55.38 29.19 -22.18
C GLN A 240 54.45 28.59 -23.24
N PRO A 241 55.00 27.94 -24.28
CA PRO A 241 54.18 27.32 -25.30
C PRO A 241 53.27 26.31 -24.60
N LEU A 242 51.96 26.47 -24.78
CA LEU A 242 50.95 25.54 -24.28
C LEU A 242 51.32 24.17 -24.86
N LYS A 243 51.89 23.28 -24.04
CA LYS A 243 52.18 21.91 -24.44
C LYS A 243 50.83 21.25 -24.70
N LEU A 244 50.46 21.10 -25.97
CA LEU A 244 49.31 20.29 -26.32
C LEU A 244 49.59 18.86 -25.86
N PRO A 245 48.66 18.23 -25.14
CA PRO A 245 48.79 16.84 -24.77
C PRO A 245 48.98 16.00 -26.03
N SER A 246 49.91 15.06 -25.94
CA SER A 246 50.17 14.09 -26.99
C SER A 246 48.90 13.28 -27.29
N VAL A 247 48.79 12.76 -28.52
CA VAL A 247 47.65 11.92 -28.93
C VAL A 247 47.50 10.69 -28.01
N GLN A 248 48.59 10.21 -27.40
CA GLN A 248 48.55 9.13 -26.42
C GLN A 248 47.89 9.55 -25.10
N GLU A 249 48.23 10.71 -24.55
CA GLU A 249 47.59 11.24 -23.34
C GLU A 249 46.09 11.49 -23.55
N LEU A 250 45.72 11.97 -24.75
CA LEU A 250 44.32 12.19 -25.12
C LEU A 250 43.53 10.89 -25.28
N ARG A 251 44.17 9.78 -25.65
CA ARG A 251 43.55 8.45 -25.69
C ARG A 251 43.40 7.85 -24.29
N GLN A 252 44.42 7.97 -23.45
CA GLN A 252 44.36 7.53 -22.05
C GLN A 252 43.26 8.25 -21.28
N TYR A 253 43.17 9.58 -21.42
CA TYR A 253 42.12 10.37 -20.80
C TYR A 253 40.72 9.95 -21.27
N ARG A 254 40.56 9.59 -22.56
CA ARG A 254 39.28 9.13 -23.10
C ARG A 254 38.89 7.75 -22.57
N GLN A 255 39.84 6.84 -22.41
CA GLN A 255 39.61 5.52 -21.80
C GLN A 255 39.23 5.65 -20.33
N GLN A 256 39.97 6.45 -19.58
CA GLN A 256 39.70 6.67 -18.16
C GLN A 256 38.32 7.31 -17.92
N ARG A 257 37.95 8.29 -18.75
CA ARG A 257 36.60 8.89 -18.69
C ARG A 257 35.50 7.89 -19.06
N GLN A 258 35.78 6.96 -19.98
CA GLN A 258 34.81 5.92 -20.36
C GLN A 258 34.59 4.93 -19.21
N GLU A 259 35.68 4.51 -18.54
CA GLU A 259 35.62 3.64 -17.37
C GLU A 259 34.86 4.29 -16.20
N GLU A 260 35.07 5.60 -15.96
CA GLU A 260 34.30 6.34 -14.94
C GLU A 260 32.80 6.41 -15.26
N LEU A 261 32.44 6.63 -16.54
CA LEU A 261 31.03 6.66 -16.96
C LEU A 261 30.37 5.28 -16.85
N ASP A 262 31.09 4.22 -17.22
CA ASP A 262 30.61 2.85 -17.12
C ASP A 262 30.46 2.41 -15.66
N GLU A 263 31.35 2.85 -14.76
CA GLU A 263 31.20 2.66 -13.31
C GLU A 263 30.00 3.43 -12.76
N GLU A 264 29.83 4.71 -13.13
CA GLU A 264 28.70 5.52 -12.65
C GLU A 264 27.35 4.97 -13.13
N GLU A 265 27.27 4.53 -14.40
CA GLU A 265 26.11 3.83 -14.94
C GLU A 265 25.88 2.50 -14.23
N TYR A 266 26.94 1.74 -13.93
CA TYR A 266 26.86 0.50 -13.16
C TYR A 266 26.39 0.74 -11.71
N TYR A 267 26.82 1.79 -11.02
CA TYR A 267 26.33 2.14 -9.67
C TYR A 267 24.89 2.66 -9.70
N LEU A 268 24.49 3.38 -10.76
CA LEU A 268 23.11 3.81 -10.97
C LEU A 268 22.20 2.61 -11.22
N TRP A 269 22.61 1.68 -12.09
CA TRP A 269 21.87 0.46 -12.42
C TRP A 269 21.87 -0.58 -11.31
N SER A 270 22.99 -0.79 -10.61
CA SER A 270 23.06 -1.69 -9.46
C SER A 270 22.31 -1.10 -8.26
N GLY A 271 22.32 0.22 -8.07
CA GLY A 271 21.48 0.91 -7.10
C GLY A 271 19.98 0.85 -7.40
N LEU A 272 19.59 0.81 -8.68
CA LEU A 272 18.21 0.59 -9.13
C LEU A 272 17.78 -0.89 -9.05
N SER A 273 18.69 -1.81 -9.40
CA SER A 273 18.50 -3.26 -9.35
C SER A 273 18.35 -3.78 -7.92
N ASN A 274 19.20 -3.31 -7.01
CA ASN A 274 19.15 -3.70 -5.59
C ASN A 274 17.94 -3.09 -4.85
N LYS A 275 17.31 -2.04 -5.42
CA LYS A 275 16.03 -1.51 -4.93
C LYS A 275 14.81 -2.33 -5.38
N LYS A 276 14.88 -3.09 -6.48
CA LYS A 276 13.77 -3.97 -6.93
C LYS A 276 13.54 -5.14 -5.96
N GLY A 277 14.58 -5.63 -5.27
CA GLY A 277 14.48 -6.79 -4.39
C GLY A 277 13.72 -6.59 -3.07
N ARG A 278 13.65 -5.36 -2.53
CA ARG A 278 13.11 -5.13 -1.18
C ARG A 278 11.60 -5.33 -1.10
N TYR A 279 10.86 -4.75 -2.04
CA TYR A 279 9.39 -4.81 -2.03
C TYR A 279 8.80 -6.17 -2.41
N HIS A 280 9.60 -7.11 -2.91
CA HIS A 280 9.14 -8.48 -3.19
C HIS A 280 8.69 -9.21 -1.91
N ARG A 281 9.23 -8.83 -0.74
CA ARG A 281 8.87 -9.46 0.52
C ARG A 281 7.40 -9.22 0.90
N VAL A 282 6.76 -8.14 0.40
CA VAL A 282 5.34 -7.87 0.65
C VAL A 282 4.45 -8.99 0.08
N TRP A 283 4.92 -9.69 -0.96
CA TRP A 283 4.19 -10.80 -1.56
C TRP A 283 4.12 -12.05 -0.67
N TYR A 284 4.91 -12.15 0.40
CA TYR A 284 4.77 -13.25 1.38
C TYR A 284 3.41 -13.25 2.10
N TRP A 285 2.68 -12.14 2.08
CA TRP A 285 1.33 -12.05 2.64
C TRP A 285 0.26 -12.60 1.68
N PHE A 286 0.58 -12.78 0.40
CA PHE A 286 -0.39 -13.24 -0.60
C PHE A 286 -0.96 -14.64 -0.31
N PRO A 287 -0.17 -15.67 0.07
CA PRO A 287 -0.72 -16.97 0.44
C PRO A 287 -1.72 -16.92 1.60
N LEU A 288 -1.48 -16.07 2.60
CA LEU A 288 -2.41 -15.87 3.72
C LEU A 288 -3.73 -15.25 3.23
N TYR A 289 -3.64 -14.24 2.37
CA TYR A 289 -4.82 -13.65 1.72
C TYR A 289 -5.60 -14.68 0.90
N PHE A 290 -4.92 -15.50 0.09
CA PHE A 290 -5.52 -16.54 -0.72
C PHE A 290 -6.24 -17.59 0.14
N LEU A 291 -5.61 -18.06 1.23
CA LEU A 291 -6.25 -18.97 2.18
C LEU A 291 -7.53 -18.37 2.77
N GLY A 292 -7.49 -17.09 3.17
CA GLY A 292 -8.67 -16.37 3.60
C GLY A 292 -9.76 -16.32 2.54
N ALA A 293 -9.41 -16.03 1.29
CA ALA A 293 -10.35 -15.98 0.18
C ALA A 293 -11.05 -17.32 -0.07
N VAL A 294 -10.33 -18.45 0.01
CA VAL A 294 -10.92 -19.79 -0.10
C VAL A 294 -11.94 -20.04 1.02
N ILE A 295 -11.60 -19.68 2.26
CA ILE A 295 -12.52 -19.81 3.41
C ILE A 295 -13.78 -18.96 3.20
N GLY A 296 -13.60 -17.70 2.77
CA GLY A 296 -14.69 -16.79 2.42
C GLY A 296 -15.58 -17.36 1.32
N PHE A 297 -14.97 -17.93 0.28
CA PHE A 297 -15.66 -18.51 -0.87
C PHE A 297 -16.60 -19.65 -0.46
N VAL A 298 -16.13 -20.58 0.38
CA VAL A 298 -16.98 -21.64 0.92
C VAL A 298 -18.17 -21.06 1.68
N GLY A 299 -17.95 -20.03 2.49
CA GLY A 299 -19.02 -19.32 3.20
C GLY A 299 -20.06 -18.73 2.25
N VAL A 300 -19.62 -17.93 1.27
CA VAL A 300 -20.50 -17.27 0.30
C VAL A 300 -21.27 -18.29 -0.53
N MET A 301 -20.60 -19.32 -1.07
CA MET A 301 -21.24 -20.32 -1.92
C MET A 301 -22.31 -21.11 -1.17
N ASN A 302 -22.12 -21.38 0.13
CA ASN A 302 -23.16 -22.01 0.95
C ASN A 302 -24.38 -21.10 1.17
N VAL A 303 -24.20 -19.77 1.26
CA VAL A 303 -25.35 -18.85 1.31
C VAL A 303 -26.04 -18.76 -0.04
N VAL A 304 -25.27 -18.64 -1.11
CA VAL A 304 -25.78 -18.46 -2.48
C VAL A 304 -26.54 -19.69 -2.94
N SER A 305 -26.02 -20.90 -2.73
CA SER A 305 -26.66 -22.15 -3.17
C SER A 305 -28.08 -22.32 -2.60
N LYS A 306 -28.34 -21.83 -1.39
CA LYS A 306 -29.65 -21.88 -0.75
C LYS A 306 -30.65 -20.86 -1.30
N HIS A 307 -30.18 -19.74 -1.83
CA HIS A 307 -31.03 -18.60 -2.18
C HIS A 307 -31.04 -18.26 -3.67
N ILE A 308 -30.16 -18.88 -4.46
CA ILE A 308 -30.06 -18.61 -5.89
C ILE A 308 -31.36 -18.94 -6.61
N ALA A 309 -32.06 -20.02 -6.25
CA ALA A 309 -33.34 -20.36 -6.90
C ALA A 309 -34.46 -19.36 -6.59
N ALA A 310 -34.46 -18.79 -5.39
CA ALA A 310 -35.54 -17.93 -4.91
C ALA A 310 -35.35 -16.44 -5.24
N ASN A 311 -34.10 -15.97 -5.42
CA ASN A 311 -33.81 -14.55 -5.58
C ASN A 311 -33.20 -14.23 -6.97
N LYS A 312 -34.00 -13.57 -7.82
CA LYS A 312 -33.60 -13.17 -9.18
C LYS A 312 -32.38 -12.24 -9.21
N GLN A 313 -32.21 -11.36 -8.21
CA GLN A 313 -31.04 -10.47 -8.15
C GLN A 313 -29.75 -11.27 -7.91
N VAL A 314 -29.80 -12.26 -7.00
CA VAL A 314 -28.67 -13.16 -6.74
C VAL A 314 -28.30 -13.95 -8.00
N GLN A 315 -29.29 -14.43 -8.77
CA GLN A 315 -29.03 -15.10 -10.05
C GLN A 315 -28.32 -14.20 -11.05
N ILE A 316 -28.80 -12.96 -11.25
CA ILE A 316 -28.21 -12.01 -12.20
C ILE A 316 -26.76 -11.70 -11.81
N ILE A 317 -26.51 -11.39 -10.53
CA ILE A 317 -25.16 -11.06 -10.04
C ILE A 317 -24.24 -12.27 -10.17
N THR A 318 -24.69 -13.46 -9.78
CA THR A 318 -23.89 -14.69 -9.86
C THR A 318 -23.58 -15.05 -11.31
N GLY A 319 -24.55 -14.91 -12.21
CA GLY A 319 -24.36 -15.11 -13.65
C GLY A 319 -23.37 -14.13 -14.26
N ALA A 320 -23.47 -12.83 -13.92
CA ALA A 320 -22.57 -11.80 -14.41
C ALA A 320 -21.12 -12.03 -13.94
N PHE A 321 -20.90 -12.20 -12.63
CA PHE A 321 -19.56 -12.46 -12.08
C PHE A 321 -19.00 -13.81 -12.56
N GLY A 322 -19.84 -14.85 -12.63
CA GLY A 322 -19.46 -16.16 -13.15
C GLY A 322 -19.02 -16.11 -14.61
N GLY A 323 -19.76 -15.38 -15.46
CA GLY A 323 -19.42 -15.18 -16.86
C GLY A 323 -18.09 -14.45 -17.06
N VAL A 324 -17.88 -13.33 -16.34
CA VAL A 324 -16.61 -12.58 -16.38
C VAL A 324 -15.44 -13.45 -15.91
N THR A 325 -15.63 -14.20 -14.82
CA THR A 325 -14.63 -15.12 -14.28
C THR A 325 -14.27 -16.21 -15.30
N ALA A 326 -15.27 -16.85 -15.91
CA ALA A 326 -15.05 -17.88 -16.92
C ALA A 326 -14.31 -17.35 -18.15
N LEU A 327 -14.64 -16.14 -18.61
CA LEU A 327 -13.96 -15.49 -19.74
C LEU A 327 -12.49 -15.20 -19.42
N ILE A 328 -12.19 -14.70 -18.22
CA ILE A 328 -10.80 -14.45 -17.78
C ILE A 328 -10.00 -15.76 -17.73
N VAL A 329 -10.55 -16.80 -17.09
CA VAL A 329 -9.90 -18.12 -17.03
C VAL A 329 -9.65 -18.68 -18.43
N LEU A 330 -10.63 -18.60 -19.32
CA LEU A 330 -10.50 -19.05 -20.71
C LEU A 330 -9.43 -18.26 -21.48
N ALA A 331 -9.37 -16.94 -21.33
CA ALA A 331 -8.34 -16.11 -21.95
C ALA A 331 -6.93 -16.48 -21.47
N ILE A 332 -6.77 -16.76 -20.17
CA ILE A 332 -5.49 -17.21 -19.60
C ILE A 332 -5.14 -18.60 -20.12
N MET A 333 -6.08 -19.55 -20.16
CA MET A 333 -5.82 -20.88 -20.70
C MET A 333 -5.38 -20.82 -22.17
N ILE A 334 -6.07 -20.02 -23.00
CA ILE A 334 -5.68 -19.81 -24.41
C ILE A 334 -4.29 -19.18 -24.49
N THR A 335 -4.01 -18.16 -23.68
CA THR A 335 -2.69 -17.51 -23.67
C THR A 335 -1.59 -18.49 -23.26
N CYS A 336 -1.79 -19.25 -22.19
CA CYS A 336 -0.84 -20.29 -21.77
C CYS A 336 -0.66 -21.37 -22.85
N TRP A 337 -1.74 -21.79 -23.50
CA TRP A 337 -1.69 -22.75 -24.61
C TRP A 337 -0.88 -22.23 -25.79
N LEU A 338 -1.12 -20.98 -26.22
CA LEU A 338 -0.37 -20.35 -27.30
C LEU A 338 1.11 -20.20 -26.97
N LEU A 339 1.43 -19.83 -25.72
CA LEU A 339 2.81 -19.74 -25.25
C LEU A 339 3.51 -21.12 -25.23
N MET A 340 2.80 -22.19 -24.88
CA MET A 340 3.35 -23.55 -24.87
C MET A 340 3.46 -24.18 -26.27
N SER A 341 2.71 -23.69 -27.26
CA SER A 341 2.68 -24.24 -28.62
C SER A 341 3.86 -23.79 -29.50
N GLY A 342 4.66 -22.82 -29.06
CA GLY A 342 5.86 -22.38 -29.77
C GLY A 342 7.00 -23.40 -29.64
N SER A 343 7.42 -24.01 -30.75
CA SER A 343 8.37 -25.13 -30.82
C SER A 343 9.85 -24.77 -30.54
N GLY A 344 10.14 -23.69 -29.84
CA GLY A 344 11.50 -23.22 -29.56
C GLY A 344 11.74 -22.99 -28.06
N VAL A 345 12.67 -23.76 -27.49
CA VAL A 345 13.30 -23.55 -26.17
C VAL A 345 12.34 -23.64 -24.96
N LEU A 346 12.12 -24.89 -24.53
CA LEU A 346 11.29 -25.34 -23.41
C LEU A 346 11.59 -24.68 -22.04
N GLY A 347 12.77 -24.03 -21.88
CA GLY A 347 13.20 -23.42 -20.62
C GLY A 347 12.68 -22.00 -20.36
N SER A 348 12.39 -21.21 -21.41
CA SER A 348 11.99 -19.80 -21.25
C SER A 348 10.47 -19.60 -21.09
N VAL A 349 9.66 -20.61 -21.41
CA VAL A 349 8.19 -20.53 -21.43
C VAL A 349 7.57 -20.73 -20.03
N GLY A 350 8.28 -21.41 -19.11
CA GLY A 350 7.76 -21.73 -17.78
C GLY A 350 7.53 -20.51 -16.88
N VAL A 351 8.45 -19.53 -16.88
CA VAL A 351 8.37 -18.35 -16.01
C VAL A 351 7.18 -17.43 -16.37
N PRO A 352 6.93 -17.08 -17.65
CA PRO A 352 5.74 -16.32 -18.03
C PRO A 352 4.42 -17.02 -17.68
N CYS A 353 4.35 -18.35 -17.83
CA CYS A 353 3.15 -19.13 -17.50
C CYS A 353 2.85 -19.11 -16.00
N LEU A 354 3.87 -19.28 -15.15
CA LEU A 354 3.73 -19.17 -13.70
C LEU A 354 3.34 -17.75 -13.27
N ALA A 355 3.98 -16.72 -13.86
CA ALA A 355 3.63 -15.32 -13.58
C ALA A 355 2.18 -15.00 -14.00
N GLY A 356 1.77 -15.45 -15.19
CA GLY A 356 0.40 -15.31 -15.69
C GLY A 356 -0.62 -16.01 -14.79
N THR A 357 -0.31 -17.21 -14.32
CA THR A 357 -1.15 -17.95 -13.35
C THR A 357 -1.24 -17.23 -12.01
N GLY A 358 -0.14 -16.65 -11.51
CA GLY A 358 -0.15 -15.85 -10.29
C GLY A 358 -1.04 -14.61 -10.40
N VAL A 359 -0.92 -13.88 -11.52
CA VAL A 359 -1.78 -12.72 -11.82
C VAL A 359 -3.25 -13.14 -11.93
N ALA A 360 -3.52 -14.27 -12.58
CA ALA A 360 -4.86 -14.84 -12.69
C ALA A 360 -5.49 -15.10 -11.32
N VAL A 361 -4.79 -15.84 -10.45
CA VAL A 361 -5.27 -16.16 -9.10
C VAL A 361 -5.51 -14.89 -8.29
N PHE A 362 -4.64 -13.89 -8.43
CA PHE A 362 -4.84 -12.58 -7.80
C PHE A 362 -6.11 -11.89 -8.30
N VAL A 363 -6.30 -11.78 -9.62
CA VAL A 363 -7.48 -11.15 -10.25
C VAL A 363 -8.77 -11.89 -9.85
N LEU A 364 -8.76 -13.22 -9.87
CA LEU A 364 -9.90 -14.04 -9.44
C LEU A 364 -10.24 -13.81 -7.97
N SER A 365 -9.23 -13.67 -7.10
CA SER A 365 -9.44 -13.36 -5.68
C SER A 365 -10.02 -11.96 -5.48
N VAL A 366 -9.62 -10.98 -6.30
CA VAL A 366 -10.18 -9.62 -6.29
C VAL A 366 -11.64 -9.63 -6.76
N LEU A 367 -11.94 -10.32 -7.86
CA LEU A 367 -13.31 -10.48 -8.37
C LEU A 367 -14.21 -11.19 -7.36
N PHE A 368 -13.67 -12.18 -6.64
CA PHE A 368 -14.39 -12.86 -5.57
C PHE A 368 -14.75 -11.92 -4.40
N ALA A 369 -13.83 -11.01 -4.03
CA ALA A 369 -14.11 -9.94 -3.06
C ALA A 369 -15.28 -9.06 -3.49
N PHE A 370 -15.29 -8.62 -4.75
CA PHE A 370 -16.36 -7.81 -5.30
C PHE A 370 -17.68 -8.58 -5.38
N TYR A 371 -17.65 -9.82 -5.88
CA TYR A 371 -18.82 -10.70 -5.94
C TYR A 371 -19.47 -10.85 -4.56
N THR A 372 -18.66 -11.06 -3.52
CA THR A 372 -19.20 -11.22 -2.16
C THR A 372 -19.96 -9.98 -1.70
N ASP A 373 -19.43 -8.78 -1.96
CA ASP A 373 -20.12 -7.55 -1.52
C ASP A 373 -21.46 -7.39 -2.24
N TRP A 374 -21.51 -7.62 -3.55
CA TRP A 374 -22.73 -7.52 -4.35
C TRP A 374 -23.77 -8.59 -4.02
N VAL A 375 -23.33 -9.84 -3.79
CA VAL A 375 -24.24 -10.93 -3.47
C VAL A 375 -24.86 -10.74 -2.08
N LEU A 376 -24.08 -10.27 -1.10
CA LEU A 376 -24.59 -9.91 0.22
C LEU A 376 -25.59 -8.74 0.14
N ALA A 377 -25.32 -7.75 -0.70
CA ALA A 377 -26.23 -6.64 -0.97
C ALA A 377 -27.59 -7.11 -1.52
N ALA A 378 -27.56 -8.01 -2.51
CA ALA A 378 -28.78 -8.59 -3.09
C ALA A 378 -29.54 -9.50 -2.11
N LEU A 379 -28.83 -10.16 -1.18
CA LEU A 379 -29.46 -10.93 -0.11
C LEU A 379 -30.10 -10.02 0.95
N ALA A 380 -29.52 -8.84 1.21
CA ALA A 380 -30.10 -7.81 2.07
C ALA A 380 -31.29 -7.08 1.42
N GLY A 381 -31.43 -7.15 0.10
CA GLY A 381 -32.39 -6.32 -0.63
C GLY A 381 -31.97 -4.85 -0.72
N ASP A 382 -30.70 -4.54 -0.43
CA ASP A 382 -30.12 -3.21 -0.54
C ASP A 382 -28.75 -3.28 -1.23
N LEU A 383 -28.72 -2.87 -2.50
CA LEU A 383 -27.52 -2.88 -3.33
C LEU A 383 -26.49 -1.82 -2.91
N VAL A 384 -26.91 -0.75 -2.24
CA VAL A 384 -25.99 0.30 -1.75
C VAL A 384 -25.20 -0.24 -0.56
N GLY A 385 -25.87 -1.03 0.29
CA GLY A 385 -25.28 -1.62 1.49
C GLY A 385 -25.29 -0.67 2.68
N VAL A 386 -26.33 0.15 2.80
CA VAL A 386 -26.59 1.01 3.95
C VAL A 386 -26.93 0.13 5.16
N PRO A 387 -26.24 0.29 6.29
CA PRO A 387 -26.54 -0.51 7.47
C PRO A 387 -27.91 -0.17 8.04
N SER A 388 -28.57 -1.16 8.66
CA SER A 388 -29.70 -0.89 9.54
C SER A 388 -29.27 0.01 10.71
N SER A 389 -30.22 0.77 11.27
CA SER A 389 -29.98 1.70 12.40
C SER A 389 -29.17 1.07 13.53
N ASP A 390 -29.48 -0.19 13.83
CA ASP A 390 -28.93 -0.90 14.99
C ASP A 390 -27.48 -1.34 14.80
N ASN A 391 -27.02 -1.44 13.55
CA ASN A 391 -25.66 -1.83 13.21
C ASN A 391 -24.83 -0.67 12.65
N ALA A 392 -25.43 0.49 12.40
CA ALA A 392 -24.79 1.61 11.73
C ALA A 392 -23.49 2.06 12.40
N VAL A 393 -23.47 2.13 13.74
CA VAL A 393 -22.28 2.54 14.49
C VAL A 393 -21.12 1.55 14.29
N PHE A 394 -21.36 0.25 14.45
CA PHE A 394 -20.33 -0.78 14.27
C PHE A 394 -19.85 -0.86 12.81
N TYR A 395 -20.78 -0.71 11.88
CA TYR A 395 -20.51 -0.70 10.44
C TYR A 395 -19.56 0.44 10.05
N TRP A 396 -19.90 1.68 10.43
CA TRP A 396 -19.10 2.86 10.09
C TRP A 396 -17.78 2.88 10.85
N MET A 397 -17.77 2.42 12.12
CA MET A 397 -16.53 2.28 12.88
C MET A 397 -15.59 1.27 12.24
N TYR A 398 -16.10 0.13 11.77
CA TYR A 398 -15.29 -0.86 11.06
C TYR A 398 -14.76 -0.29 9.74
N PHE A 399 -15.62 0.39 8.98
CA PHE A 399 -15.24 1.03 7.74
C PHE A 399 -14.11 2.04 7.96
N ALA A 400 -14.24 2.94 8.95
CA ALA A 400 -13.25 3.95 9.28
C ALA A 400 -11.94 3.33 9.80
N ALA A 401 -12.01 2.37 10.72
CA ALA A 401 -10.84 1.69 11.28
C ALA A 401 -10.00 1.00 10.20
N LYS A 402 -10.65 0.34 9.23
CA LYS A 402 -9.98 -0.30 8.10
C LYS A 402 -9.27 0.70 7.18
N ARG A 403 -9.63 1.99 7.22
CA ARG A 403 -9.01 3.07 6.43
C ARG A 403 -7.86 3.76 7.14
N LEU A 404 -7.66 3.53 8.43
CA LEU A 404 -6.57 4.14 9.18
C LEU A 404 -5.19 3.96 8.52
N PRO A 405 -4.82 2.78 7.98
CA PRO A 405 -3.55 2.63 7.27
C PRO A 405 -3.34 3.59 6.08
N MET A 406 -4.40 4.17 5.50
CA MET A 406 -4.25 5.17 4.43
C MET A 406 -3.66 6.48 4.94
N VAL A 407 -3.90 6.81 6.20
CA VAL A 407 -3.42 8.03 6.84
C VAL A 407 -1.91 7.95 7.10
N SER A 408 -1.26 6.81 6.84
CA SER A 408 0.19 6.68 6.97
C SER A 408 0.93 7.76 6.16
N VAL A 409 1.86 8.48 6.80
CA VAL A 409 2.62 9.61 6.23
C VAL A 409 4.09 9.27 6.02
#